data_AF-A0A2N1T9T1-F1
#
_entry.id   AF-A0A2N1T9T1-F1
#
_cell.length_a   1.000
_cell.length_b   1.000
_cell.length_c   1.000
_cell.angle_alpha   90.00
_cell.angle_beta   90.00
_cell.angle_gamma   90.00
#
_symmetry.space_group_name_H-M   'P 1'
#
loop_
_entity.id
_entity.type
_entity.pdbx_description
1 polymer ?
#
loop_
_entity_poly.entity_id
_entity_poly.type
_entity_poly.pdbx_seq_one_letter_code
_entity_poly.pdbx_strand_id
1 'polypeptide(L)'
;MKKAVIILMFTLIHFPLLAGIHDDVDELIRKRDFQAAEKMAQQAVDKNPLDLQALCALGCVYRNMAYKEGIQFDSTAAGIRDGESGMGEFNQENFNKIFTPVPYYEKEIFKKAETIYFKIIEIDKTYSNAYFNLLNSYAVMRNFEKYFSVIDLYLVNFKEDNNTPYILNDLAGKLYKDNSYDEAVRLFKICIDRYPSYAPAVCDLGAVYFQQGDISGAYRQFKAAYKIDGKDAINLANLARSCIYLEEFKEAYEYYGIITQTVTDDIFNDYTTGILGYMSGGEYASLFTRFIENRKKGIQDHDKDFWIFTAGKFLELEKFEAKEKNDFFEYLLDSFRKNEYDTYSIMTANILLKQGSNSFALVVNASIFDRLRFTEKTIYYLEKIEDRKKDDPGIMSDDDLNFNYGRNYLYSGKIEKSLSCFNRITPESEHEAAVNYYMGRIYLIRKDNEKARTYLMKNRDREDKKDMYYINESIRILRTMESEKPQGGNEIKNEVNKEDRKKEK
;
A
#
# COMPACT_ATOMS: atom_id res chain seq x y z
N MET A 1 30.59 49.26 -22.03
CA MET A 1 29.58 48.92 -23.05
C MET A 1 30.03 47.98 -24.18
N LYS A 2 31.34 47.76 -24.47
CA LYS A 2 31.77 46.83 -25.54
C LYS A 2 31.98 45.35 -25.13
N LYS A 3 31.90 45.00 -23.83
CA LYS A 3 31.97 43.59 -23.36
C LYS A 3 30.59 42.95 -23.09
N ALA A 4 29.52 43.74 -22.98
CA ALA A 4 28.17 43.25 -22.74
C ALA A 4 27.44 42.82 -24.04
N VAL A 5 27.93 43.22 -25.21
CA VAL A 5 27.31 42.90 -26.52
C VAL A 5 27.79 41.55 -27.07
N ILE A 6 28.94 41.04 -26.62
CA ILE A 6 29.49 39.76 -27.10
C ILE A 6 28.79 38.56 -26.44
N ILE A 7 28.26 38.72 -25.22
CA ILE A 7 27.48 37.66 -24.55
C ILE A 7 26.06 37.57 -25.13
N LEU A 8 25.47 38.69 -25.58
CA LEU A 8 24.15 38.69 -26.23
C LEU A 8 24.16 38.30 -27.71
N MET A 9 25.31 38.29 -28.38
CA MET A 9 25.41 37.87 -29.79
C MET A 9 25.63 36.37 -29.98
N PHE A 10 26.02 35.63 -28.94
CA PHE A 10 26.12 34.17 -29.01
C PHE A 10 24.78 33.45 -28.74
N THR A 11 23.75 34.17 -28.30
CA THR A 11 22.41 33.61 -28.02
C THR A 11 21.46 33.58 -29.23
N LEU A 12 21.87 34.05 -30.42
CA LEU A 12 20.93 34.25 -31.55
C LEU A 12 21.32 33.62 -32.89
N ILE A 13 22.39 32.83 -33.00
CA ILE A 13 22.77 32.19 -34.27
C ILE A 13 23.19 30.73 -34.08
N HIS A 14 22.23 29.83 -33.82
CA HIS A 14 22.14 28.41 -34.25
C HIS A 14 21.02 27.68 -33.50
N PHE A 15 19.77 28.06 -33.77
CA PHE A 15 18.58 27.24 -33.50
C PHE A 15 18.23 26.56 -34.84
N PRO A 16 18.62 25.29 -35.07
CA PRO A 16 17.63 24.20 -34.94
C PRO A 16 18.19 22.79 -34.64
N LEU A 17 19.38 22.62 -34.04
CA LEU A 17 20.07 21.30 -34.01
C LEU A 17 19.87 20.44 -32.74
N LEU A 18 19.09 20.90 -31.76
CA LEU A 18 18.85 20.19 -30.49
C LEU A 18 17.37 19.89 -30.22
N ALA A 19 16.46 20.40 -31.07
CA ALA A 19 15.06 19.99 -31.05
C ALA A 19 14.98 18.52 -31.52
N GLY A 20 14.88 17.59 -30.57
CA GLY A 20 14.75 16.15 -30.85
C GLY A 20 15.82 15.25 -30.25
N ILE A 21 16.84 15.78 -29.53
CA ILE A 21 17.87 14.92 -28.93
C ILE A 21 17.30 13.86 -27.99
N HIS A 22 16.26 14.23 -27.25
CA HIS A 22 15.54 13.32 -26.38
C HIS A 22 14.89 12.18 -27.18
N ASP A 23 14.21 12.47 -28.29
CA ASP A 23 13.50 11.47 -29.10
C ASP A 23 14.49 10.47 -29.72
N ASP A 24 15.63 10.95 -30.24
CA ASP A 24 16.68 10.13 -30.82
C ASP A 24 17.40 9.26 -29.76
N VAL A 25 17.75 9.85 -28.61
CA VAL A 25 18.37 9.12 -27.49
C VAL A 25 17.40 8.10 -26.91
N ASP A 26 16.12 8.43 -26.77
CA ASP A 26 15.07 7.54 -26.26
C ASP A 26 14.82 6.37 -27.22
N GLU A 27 14.85 6.62 -28.54
CA GLU A 27 14.80 5.55 -29.52
C GLU A 27 15.99 4.58 -29.38
N LEU A 28 17.21 5.08 -29.19
CA LEU A 28 18.39 4.25 -28.98
C LEU A 28 18.34 3.47 -27.66
N ILE A 29 17.88 4.10 -26.58
CA ILE A 29 17.62 3.44 -25.29
C ILE A 29 16.59 2.32 -25.45
N ARG A 30 15.50 2.56 -26.18
CA ARG A 30 14.47 1.55 -26.48
C ARG A 30 15.05 0.36 -27.26
N LYS A 31 15.94 0.62 -28.22
CA LYS A 31 16.69 -0.41 -28.97
C LYS A 31 17.82 -1.06 -28.16
N ARG A 32 18.08 -0.61 -26.92
CA ARG A 32 19.22 -1.00 -26.07
C ARG A 32 20.59 -0.73 -26.69
N ASP A 33 20.67 0.22 -27.63
CA ASP A 33 21.95 0.67 -28.19
C ASP A 33 22.55 1.77 -27.31
N PHE A 34 23.02 1.38 -26.13
CA PHE A 34 23.55 2.31 -25.14
C PHE A 34 24.85 2.98 -25.59
N GLN A 35 25.64 2.33 -26.45
CA GLN A 35 26.87 2.91 -26.98
C GLN A 35 26.58 4.06 -27.94
N ALA A 36 25.62 3.87 -28.86
CA ALA A 36 25.19 4.94 -29.75
C ALA A 36 24.51 6.07 -28.96
N ALA A 37 23.68 5.73 -27.97
CA ALA A 37 23.00 6.71 -27.14
C ALA A 37 23.98 7.56 -26.33
N GLU A 38 24.99 6.94 -25.70
CA GLU A 38 26.04 7.64 -24.95
C GLU A 38 26.83 8.57 -25.86
N LYS A 39 27.27 8.06 -27.02
CA LYS A 39 28.02 8.85 -28.00
C LYS A 39 27.23 10.08 -28.46
N MET A 40 25.95 9.90 -28.78
CA MET A 40 25.07 10.98 -29.25
C MET A 40 24.87 12.05 -28.17
N ALA A 41 24.51 11.62 -26.95
CA ALA A 41 24.29 12.53 -25.84
C ALA A 41 25.58 13.26 -25.44
N GLN A 42 26.72 12.56 -25.42
CA GLN A 42 28.02 13.17 -25.11
C GLN A 42 28.42 14.22 -26.17
N GLN A 43 28.22 13.93 -27.46
CA GLN A 43 28.51 14.92 -28.52
C GLN A 43 27.67 16.20 -28.37
N ALA A 44 26.44 16.10 -27.88
CA ALA A 44 25.61 17.27 -27.63
C ALA A 44 26.11 18.06 -26.41
N VAL A 45 26.49 17.37 -25.33
CA VAL A 45 27.11 18.01 -24.15
C VAL A 45 28.45 18.67 -24.53
N ASP A 46 29.26 18.06 -25.39
CA ASP A 46 30.54 18.61 -25.84
C ASP A 46 30.36 19.89 -26.67
N LYS A 47 29.27 19.98 -27.45
CA LYS A 47 28.89 21.19 -28.19
C LYS A 47 28.43 22.31 -27.27
N ASN A 48 27.67 21.98 -26.22
CA ASN A 48 27.22 22.94 -25.22
C ASN A 48 27.18 22.31 -23.81
N PRO A 49 28.23 22.50 -22.99
CA PRO A 49 28.32 21.88 -21.66
C PRO A 49 27.30 22.39 -20.62
N LEU A 50 26.56 23.46 -20.96
CA LEU A 50 25.50 24.06 -20.14
C LEU A 50 24.09 23.75 -20.67
N ASP A 51 23.96 22.97 -21.75
CA ASP A 51 22.67 22.53 -22.25
C ASP A 51 22.06 21.49 -21.31
N LEU A 52 21.01 21.90 -20.60
CA LEU A 52 20.31 21.07 -19.63
C LEU A 52 19.62 19.87 -20.29
N GLN A 53 19.13 20.01 -21.52
CA GLN A 53 18.48 18.91 -22.25
C GLN A 53 19.52 17.85 -22.65
N ALA A 54 20.67 18.27 -23.18
CA ALA A 54 21.76 17.36 -23.52
C ALA A 54 22.34 16.66 -22.29
N LEU A 55 22.52 17.39 -21.18
CA LEU A 55 22.93 16.82 -19.90
C LEU A 55 21.88 15.82 -19.38
N CYS A 56 20.59 16.16 -19.42
CA CYS A 56 19.53 15.28 -18.97
C CYS A 56 19.50 13.98 -19.80
N ALA A 57 19.61 14.08 -21.13
CA ALA A 57 19.72 12.92 -22.02
C ALA A 57 20.90 12.02 -21.66
N LEU A 58 22.10 12.59 -21.44
CA LEU A 58 23.29 11.83 -21.04
C LEU A 58 23.11 11.14 -19.67
N GLY A 59 22.54 11.85 -18.69
CA GLY A 59 22.21 11.28 -17.39
C GLY A 59 21.26 10.09 -17.51
N CYS A 60 20.24 10.20 -18.38
CA CYS A 60 19.29 9.14 -18.66
C CYS A 60 19.91 7.93 -19.35
N VAL A 61 20.88 8.13 -20.25
CA VAL A 61 21.66 7.02 -20.84
C VAL A 61 22.39 6.24 -19.73
N TYR A 62 23.16 6.92 -18.88
CA TYR A 62 23.89 6.25 -17.80
C TYR A 62 22.97 5.56 -16.81
N ARG A 63 21.83 6.17 -16.48
CA ARG A 63 20.82 5.54 -15.64
C ARG A 63 20.33 4.21 -16.25
N ASN A 64 19.94 4.20 -17.52
CA ASN A 64 19.44 2.99 -18.18
C ASN A 64 20.54 1.92 -18.35
N MET A 65 21.79 2.32 -18.60
CA MET A 65 22.94 1.41 -18.61
C MET A 65 23.13 0.72 -17.26
N ALA A 66 22.93 1.44 -16.15
CA ALA A 66 23.11 0.90 -14.82
C ALA A 66 22.10 -0.21 -14.48
N TYR A 67 20.91 -0.22 -15.07
CA TYR A 67 19.85 -1.16 -14.70
C TYR A 67 19.85 -2.49 -15.45
N LYS A 68 20.72 -2.68 -16.47
CA LYS A 68 21.03 -3.90 -17.26
C LYS A 68 19.87 -4.77 -17.81
N GLU A 69 18.80 -5.03 -17.06
CA GLU A 69 17.64 -5.84 -17.44
C GLU A 69 16.30 -5.19 -17.01
N GLY A 70 15.43 -4.92 -17.99
CA GLY A 70 13.98 -4.93 -17.78
C GLY A 70 13.24 -3.59 -17.73
N ILE A 71 13.86 -2.49 -17.29
CA ILE A 71 13.17 -1.19 -17.17
C ILE A 71 13.88 -0.13 -18.02
N GLN A 72 13.14 0.41 -18.99
CA GLN A 72 13.55 1.54 -19.80
C GLN A 72 12.85 2.79 -19.28
N PHE A 73 13.64 3.78 -18.92
CA PHE A 73 13.16 5.10 -18.55
C PHE A 73 13.50 6.08 -19.67
N ASP A 74 12.50 6.68 -20.29
CA ASP A 74 12.73 7.71 -21.31
C ASP A 74 13.40 8.95 -20.68
N SER A 75 14.13 9.70 -21.48
CA SER A 75 14.86 10.91 -21.07
C SER A 75 13.93 12.10 -20.82
N THR A 76 12.69 12.00 -21.33
CA THR A 76 11.56 12.90 -21.04
C THR A 76 10.63 12.35 -19.95
N ALA A 77 10.89 11.15 -19.42
CA ALA A 77 9.94 10.45 -18.54
C ALA A 77 9.91 10.95 -17.08
N ALA A 78 10.24 12.21 -16.82
CA ALA A 78 10.24 12.77 -15.47
C ALA A 78 9.59 14.16 -15.33
N GLY A 79 8.82 14.62 -16.32
CA GLY A 79 7.79 15.65 -16.12
C GLY A 79 8.16 17.07 -16.55
N ILE A 80 7.31 17.59 -17.44
CA ILE A 80 7.28 18.93 -18.09
C ILE A 80 7.98 18.93 -19.47
N ARG A 81 7.16 18.88 -20.53
CA ARG A 81 7.48 19.58 -21.78
C ARG A 81 7.11 21.04 -21.52
N ASP A 82 8.05 21.95 -21.66
CA ASP A 82 7.73 23.38 -21.72
C ASP A 82 6.81 23.61 -22.93
N GLY A 83 5.54 23.88 -22.66
CA GLY A 83 4.67 24.54 -23.61
C GLY A 83 4.97 26.04 -23.63
N GLU A 84 4.75 26.71 -24.76
CA GLU A 84 5.06 28.14 -25.01
C GLU A 84 4.42 29.14 -24.01
N SER A 85 3.60 28.68 -23.07
CA SER A 85 2.94 29.47 -22.03
C SER A 85 3.59 29.40 -20.63
N GLY A 86 4.63 28.59 -20.42
CA GLY A 86 5.29 28.45 -19.10
C GLY A 86 4.42 27.76 -18.03
N MET A 87 3.28 27.18 -18.41
CA MET A 87 2.57 26.20 -17.60
C MET A 87 2.82 24.82 -18.19
N GLY A 88 3.70 24.05 -17.55
CA GLY A 88 3.94 22.66 -17.90
C GLY A 88 2.71 21.81 -17.60
N GLU A 89 2.05 21.28 -18.62
CA GLU A 89 1.07 20.22 -18.44
C GLU A 89 1.79 18.92 -18.12
N PHE A 90 1.40 18.31 -17.00
CA PHE A 90 1.93 17.03 -16.52
C PHE A 90 1.53 15.90 -17.47
N ASN A 91 2.51 15.26 -18.12
CA ASN A 91 2.23 14.02 -18.85
C ASN A 91 2.19 12.84 -17.86
N GLN A 92 0.99 12.54 -17.34
CA GLN A 92 0.69 11.49 -16.34
C GLN A 92 1.24 10.10 -16.69
N GLU A 93 1.44 9.81 -17.98
CA GLU A 93 1.82 8.49 -18.49
C GLU A 93 3.25 8.06 -18.09
N ASN A 94 4.17 9.01 -17.96
CA ASN A 94 5.58 8.74 -17.68
C ASN A 94 5.92 8.66 -16.19
N PHE A 95 5.14 9.34 -15.35
CA PHE A 95 5.32 9.35 -13.90
C PHE A 95 4.91 8.00 -13.25
N ASN A 96 4.26 7.09 -13.98
CA ASN A 96 3.73 5.83 -13.45
C ASN A 96 4.75 4.67 -13.34
N LYS A 97 6.01 4.82 -13.76
CA LYS A 97 7.03 3.74 -13.79
C LYS A 97 8.05 3.76 -12.64
N ILE A 98 7.81 4.56 -11.59
CA ILE A 98 8.85 5.01 -10.64
C ILE A 98 9.37 3.94 -9.68
N PHE A 99 8.60 2.88 -9.41
CA PHE A 99 8.89 1.97 -8.28
C PHE A 99 9.12 0.50 -8.66
N THR A 100 9.29 0.18 -9.95
CA THR A 100 9.57 -1.20 -10.35
C THR A 100 10.94 -1.64 -9.78
N PRO A 101 11.02 -2.62 -8.86
CA PRO A 101 12.28 -3.03 -8.26
C PRO A 101 13.21 -3.63 -9.32
N VAL A 102 14.45 -3.14 -9.40
CA VAL A 102 15.48 -3.77 -10.24
C VAL A 102 16.32 -4.70 -9.36
N PRO A 103 16.43 -6.00 -9.67
CA PRO A 103 17.16 -6.96 -8.84
C PRO A 103 18.68 -6.72 -8.82
N TYR A 104 19.22 -6.02 -9.81
CA TYR A 104 20.65 -5.73 -9.94
C TYR A 104 20.90 -4.39 -10.64
N TYR A 105 21.79 -3.56 -10.10
CA TYR A 105 22.25 -2.34 -10.78
C TYR A 105 23.75 -2.11 -10.60
N GLU A 106 24.37 -1.49 -11.60
CA GLU A 106 25.80 -1.15 -11.58
C GLU A 106 26.05 0.18 -10.89
N LYS A 107 26.48 0.11 -9.61
CA LYS A 107 26.72 1.30 -8.76
C LYS A 107 27.64 2.34 -9.41
N GLU A 108 28.71 1.91 -10.09
CA GLU A 108 29.67 2.81 -10.71
C GLU A 108 29.09 3.57 -11.91
N ILE A 109 28.28 2.89 -12.74
CA ILE A 109 27.61 3.55 -13.87
C ILE A 109 26.55 4.51 -13.36
N PHE A 110 25.76 4.12 -12.35
CA PHE A 110 24.79 5.02 -11.77
C PHE A 110 25.44 6.28 -11.17
N LYS A 111 26.64 6.17 -10.60
CA LYS A 111 27.37 7.34 -10.09
C LYS A 111 27.63 8.40 -11.17
N LYS A 112 27.78 8.00 -12.43
CA LYS A 112 27.86 8.94 -13.56
C LYS A 112 26.55 9.71 -13.75
N ALA A 113 25.41 9.00 -13.75
CA ALA A 113 24.09 9.61 -13.86
C ALA A 113 23.82 10.58 -12.69
N GLU A 114 24.08 10.15 -11.45
CA GLU A 114 23.95 10.98 -10.24
C GLU A 114 24.74 12.29 -10.36
N THR A 115 26.00 12.20 -10.82
CA THR A 115 26.88 13.36 -11.00
C THR A 115 26.30 14.35 -12.01
N ILE A 116 25.75 13.86 -13.12
CA ILE A 116 25.14 14.71 -14.14
C ILE A 116 23.88 15.39 -13.62
N TYR A 117 23.00 14.69 -12.92
CA TYR A 117 21.78 15.29 -12.38
C TYR A 117 22.08 16.36 -11.33
N PHE A 118 23.07 16.15 -10.46
CA PHE A 118 23.50 17.21 -9.53
C PHE A 118 24.15 18.39 -10.27
N LYS A 119 24.93 18.16 -11.33
CA LYS A 119 25.45 19.24 -12.19
C LYS A 119 24.31 20.07 -12.81
N ILE A 120 23.24 19.42 -13.27
CA ILE A 120 22.05 20.12 -13.78
C ILE A 120 21.44 21.01 -12.69
N ILE A 121 21.26 20.48 -11.48
CA ILE A 121 20.71 21.24 -10.33
C ILE A 121 21.62 22.41 -9.93
N GLU A 122 22.95 22.27 -10.07
CA GLU A 122 23.90 23.36 -9.84
C GLU A 122 23.77 24.49 -10.87
N ILE A 123 23.53 24.14 -12.14
CA ILE A 123 23.34 25.11 -13.24
C ILE A 123 21.98 25.79 -13.12
N ASP A 124 20.92 25.00 -12.92
CA ASP A 124 19.55 25.46 -12.79
C ASP A 124 18.81 24.68 -11.69
N LYS A 125 18.60 25.36 -10.57
CA LYS A 125 17.90 24.81 -9.40
C LYS A 125 16.42 24.54 -9.65
N THR A 126 15.84 25.15 -10.68
CA THR A 126 14.41 25.02 -11.03
C THR A 126 14.15 23.95 -12.09
N TYR A 127 15.20 23.23 -12.55
CA TYR A 127 15.07 22.14 -13.50
C TYR A 127 14.53 20.86 -12.85
N SER A 128 13.20 20.75 -12.75
CA SER A 128 12.48 19.68 -12.04
C SER A 128 12.86 18.25 -12.48
N ASN A 129 13.12 18.04 -13.77
CA ASN A 129 13.47 16.73 -14.33
C ASN A 129 14.68 16.07 -13.62
N ALA A 130 15.68 16.85 -13.22
CA ALA A 130 16.86 16.32 -12.55
C ALA A 130 16.53 15.73 -11.16
N TYR A 131 15.64 16.39 -10.41
CA TYR A 131 15.18 15.90 -9.10
C TYR A 131 14.38 14.62 -9.26
N PHE A 132 13.40 14.60 -10.17
CA PHE A 132 12.57 13.43 -10.40
C PHE A 132 13.39 12.24 -10.92
N ASN A 133 14.37 12.48 -11.79
CA ASN A 133 15.28 11.41 -12.21
C ASN A 133 16.09 10.83 -11.05
N LEU A 134 16.56 11.66 -10.11
CA LEU A 134 17.24 11.19 -8.89
C LEU A 134 16.29 10.44 -7.94
N LEU A 135 15.09 11.00 -7.67
CA LEU A 135 14.08 10.38 -6.82
C LEU A 135 13.68 9.00 -7.35
N ASN A 136 13.42 8.90 -8.65
CA ASN A 136 13.07 7.63 -9.30
C ASN A 136 14.20 6.62 -9.15
N SER A 137 15.44 7.05 -9.38
CA SER A 137 16.57 6.15 -9.25
C SER A 137 16.79 5.66 -7.82
N TYR A 138 16.62 6.52 -6.82
CA TYR A 138 16.76 6.11 -5.42
C TYR A 138 15.60 5.23 -4.94
N ALA A 139 14.39 5.48 -5.42
CA ALA A 139 13.22 4.63 -5.18
C ALA A 139 13.45 3.20 -5.68
N VAL A 140 13.87 3.05 -6.95
CA VAL A 140 14.20 1.76 -7.56
C VAL A 140 15.29 1.02 -6.80
N MET A 141 16.30 1.76 -6.30
CA MET A 141 17.40 1.21 -5.51
C MET A 141 17.03 0.92 -4.05
N ARG A 142 15.81 1.25 -3.62
CA ARG A 142 15.38 1.24 -2.20
C ARG A 142 16.33 2.05 -1.29
N ASN A 143 17.01 3.05 -1.84
CA ASN A 143 17.90 3.94 -1.08
C ASN A 143 17.10 5.15 -0.59
N PHE A 144 16.24 4.92 0.39
CA PHE A 144 15.34 5.95 0.89
C PHE A 144 16.05 7.08 1.64
N GLU A 145 17.24 6.84 2.20
CA GLU A 145 18.06 7.91 2.80
C GLU A 145 18.40 9.00 1.76
N LYS A 146 18.92 8.59 0.61
CA LYS A 146 19.20 9.52 -0.49
C LYS A 146 17.93 10.07 -1.14
N TYR A 147 16.89 9.26 -1.25
CA TYR A 147 15.58 9.72 -1.74
C TYR A 147 15.08 10.94 -0.95
N PHE A 148 15.04 10.84 0.39
CA PHE A 148 14.59 11.95 1.22
C PHE A 148 15.57 13.14 1.23
N SER A 149 16.87 12.90 1.05
CA SER A 149 17.84 13.99 0.85
C SER A 149 17.54 14.82 -0.41
N VAL A 150 17.07 14.17 -1.49
CA VAL A 150 16.64 14.87 -2.71
C VAL A 150 15.30 15.57 -2.51
N ILE A 151 14.37 15.00 -1.73
CA ILE A 151 13.13 15.70 -1.32
C ILE A 151 13.47 16.98 -0.56
N ASP A 152 14.39 16.93 0.40
CA ASP A 152 14.80 18.12 1.17
C ASP A 152 15.39 19.20 0.24
N LEU A 153 16.24 18.80 -0.71
CA LEU A 153 16.81 19.72 -1.71
C LEU A 153 15.72 20.31 -2.62
N TYR A 154 14.77 19.49 -3.07
CA TYR A 154 13.63 19.92 -3.87
C TYR A 154 12.80 20.96 -3.12
N LEU A 155 12.46 20.72 -1.84
CA LEU A 155 11.68 21.65 -1.03
C LEU A 155 12.38 23.00 -0.79
N VAL A 156 13.72 23.01 -0.74
CA VAL A 156 14.48 24.27 -0.63
C VAL A 156 14.40 25.07 -1.94
N ASN A 157 14.51 24.40 -3.08
CA ASN A 157 14.58 25.07 -4.39
C ASN A 157 13.20 25.41 -4.97
N PHE A 158 12.14 24.70 -4.57
CA PHE A 158 10.75 24.90 -5.02
C PHE A 158 9.83 25.48 -3.93
N LYS A 159 10.39 26.16 -2.93
CA LYS A 159 9.65 26.73 -1.78
C LYS A 159 8.45 27.64 -2.13
N GLU A 160 8.45 28.25 -3.32
CA GLU A 160 7.42 29.18 -3.82
C GLU A 160 6.52 28.53 -4.89
N ASP A 161 6.74 27.26 -5.22
CA ASP A 161 5.93 26.53 -6.19
C ASP A 161 4.64 26.00 -5.55
N ASN A 162 3.51 26.55 -6.00
CA ASN A 162 2.17 26.15 -5.55
C ASN A 162 1.81 24.70 -5.91
N ASN A 163 2.53 24.06 -6.85
CA ASN A 163 2.33 22.67 -7.22
C ASN A 163 3.06 21.68 -6.31
N THR A 164 3.95 22.15 -5.43
CA THR A 164 4.70 21.30 -4.49
C THR A 164 3.82 20.34 -3.67
N PRO A 165 2.71 20.76 -3.03
CA PRO A 165 1.85 19.83 -2.28
C PRO A 165 1.28 18.69 -3.13
N TYR A 166 0.88 18.98 -4.38
CA TYR A 166 0.41 17.95 -5.32
C TYR A 166 1.51 16.94 -5.65
N ILE A 167 2.74 17.41 -5.88
CA ILE A 167 3.89 16.57 -6.21
C ILE A 167 4.26 15.67 -5.04
N LEU A 168 4.33 16.21 -3.82
CA LEU A 168 4.59 15.42 -2.61
C LEU A 168 3.51 14.36 -2.40
N ASN A 169 2.24 14.71 -2.63
CA ASN A 169 1.11 13.79 -2.50
C ASN A 169 1.20 12.63 -3.50
N ASP A 170 1.48 12.91 -4.76
CA ASP A 170 1.58 11.86 -5.79
C ASP A 170 2.78 10.94 -5.57
N LEU A 171 3.94 11.50 -5.19
CA LEU A 171 5.12 10.71 -4.81
C LEU A 171 4.81 9.79 -3.61
N ALA A 172 4.11 10.30 -2.59
CA ALA A 172 3.71 9.53 -1.42
C ALA A 172 2.68 8.45 -1.79
N GLY A 173 1.70 8.78 -2.63
CA GLY A 173 0.70 7.85 -3.15
C GLY A 173 1.32 6.69 -3.95
N LYS A 174 2.47 6.90 -4.57
CA LYS A 174 3.20 5.82 -5.25
C LYS A 174 4.02 4.95 -4.31
N LEU A 175 4.67 5.54 -3.32
CA LEU A 175 5.27 4.76 -2.22
C LEU A 175 4.22 3.87 -1.56
N TYR A 176 3.01 4.39 -1.38
CA TYR A 176 1.85 3.63 -0.91
C TYR A 176 1.47 2.48 -1.85
N LYS A 177 1.32 2.72 -3.16
CA LYS A 177 1.03 1.67 -4.16
C LYS A 177 2.12 0.60 -4.26
N ASP A 178 3.37 0.97 -3.97
CA ASP A 178 4.51 0.07 -3.90
C ASP A 178 4.61 -0.70 -2.56
N ASN A 179 3.67 -0.51 -1.64
CA ASN A 179 3.69 -1.05 -0.28
C ASN A 179 4.86 -0.56 0.60
N SER A 180 5.53 0.53 0.20
CA SER A 180 6.52 1.27 1.00
C SER A 180 5.79 2.20 1.98
N TYR A 181 5.03 1.61 2.90
CA TYR A 181 4.09 2.35 3.75
C TYR A 181 4.79 3.34 4.69
N ASP A 182 5.94 2.98 5.27
CA ASP A 182 6.67 3.85 6.20
C ASP A 182 7.21 5.10 5.49
N GLU A 183 7.74 4.92 4.28
CA GLU A 183 8.19 6.02 3.44
C GLU A 183 7.03 6.88 2.95
N ALA A 184 5.90 6.27 2.57
CA ALA A 184 4.68 7.00 2.21
C ALA A 184 4.20 7.88 3.36
N VAL A 185 4.11 7.33 4.59
CA VAL A 185 3.76 8.07 5.81
C VAL A 185 4.71 9.23 6.03
N ARG A 186 6.03 9.01 5.90
CA ARG A 186 7.03 10.08 6.06
C ARG A 186 6.80 11.21 5.07
N LEU A 187 6.54 10.90 3.79
CA LEU A 187 6.35 11.92 2.76
C LEU A 187 5.01 12.65 2.88
N PHE A 188 3.92 11.95 3.22
CA PHE A 188 2.64 12.59 3.55
C PHE A 188 2.78 13.55 4.75
N LYS A 189 3.49 13.14 5.82
CA LYS A 189 3.75 14.02 6.96
C LYS A 189 4.53 15.27 6.57
N ILE A 190 5.56 15.13 5.73
CA ILE A 190 6.30 16.28 5.19
C ILE A 190 5.34 17.22 4.42
N CYS A 191 4.44 16.66 3.60
CA CYS A 191 3.45 17.47 2.87
C CYS A 191 2.52 18.22 3.83
N ILE A 192 1.96 17.53 4.83
CA ILE A 192 1.04 18.10 5.82
C ILE A 192 1.72 19.19 6.67
N ASP A 193 2.96 18.95 7.11
CA ASP A 193 3.71 19.91 7.93
C ASP A 193 4.03 21.20 7.17
N ARG A 194 4.27 21.11 5.86
CA ARG A 194 4.57 22.26 5.00
C ARG A 194 3.31 22.94 4.44
N TYR A 195 2.26 22.16 4.20
CA TYR A 195 1.03 22.58 3.53
C TYR A 195 -0.20 22.11 4.35
N PRO A 196 -0.43 22.66 5.55
CA PRO A 196 -1.46 22.18 6.47
C PRO A 196 -2.90 22.35 5.96
N SER A 197 -3.12 23.17 4.93
CA SER A 197 -4.43 23.35 4.28
C SER A 197 -4.64 22.41 3.08
N TYR A 198 -3.66 21.55 2.74
CA TYR A 198 -3.79 20.62 1.63
C TYR A 198 -4.47 19.32 2.11
N ALA A 199 -5.81 19.33 2.10
CA ALA A 199 -6.65 18.23 2.54
C ALA A 199 -6.33 16.85 1.90
N PRO A 200 -5.98 16.75 0.59
CA PRO A 200 -5.71 15.45 -0.03
C PRO A 200 -4.60 14.65 0.65
N ALA A 201 -3.50 15.29 1.08
CA ALA A 201 -2.42 14.58 1.78
C ALA A 201 -2.84 14.06 3.16
N VAL A 202 -3.73 14.77 3.85
CA VAL A 202 -4.29 14.32 5.12
C VAL A 202 -5.23 13.13 4.89
N CYS A 203 -6.08 13.19 3.86
CA CYS A 203 -6.95 12.08 3.48
C CYS A 203 -6.13 10.84 3.07
N ASP A 204 -5.15 10.99 2.19
CA ASP A 204 -4.33 9.89 1.70
C ASP A 204 -3.47 9.26 2.82
N LEU A 205 -2.97 10.05 3.78
CA LEU A 205 -2.36 9.51 4.99
C LEU A 205 -3.34 8.64 5.80
N GLY A 206 -4.60 9.06 5.89
CA GLY A 206 -5.66 8.25 6.47
C GLY A 206 -5.86 6.92 5.76
N ALA A 207 -5.81 6.92 4.42
CA ALA A 207 -5.89 5.69 3.63
C ALA A 207 -4.69 4.76 3.87
N VAL A 208 -3.48 5.29 4.04
CA VAL A 208 -2.31 4.48 4.42
C VAL A 208 -2.52 3.82 5.78
N TYR A 209 -2.97 4.58 6.79
CA TYR A 209 -3.25 4.02 8.12
C TYR A 209 -4.36 2.97 8.08
N PHE A 210 -5.39 3.20 7.27
CA PHE A 210 -6.46 2.23 7.07
C PHE A 210 -5.92 0.91 6.51
N GLN A 211 -5.06 0.98 5.49
CA GLN A 211 -4.43 -0.19 4.86
C GLN A 211 -3.46 -0.92 5.81
N GLN A 212 -2.82 -0.21 6.73
CA GLN A 212 -1.97 -0.80 7.77
C GLN A 212 -2.76 -1.42 8.93
N GLY A 213 -4.09 -1.29 8.95
CA GLY A 213 -4.96 -1.76 10.03
C GLY A 213 -5.06 -0.81 11.23
N ASP A 214 -4.42 0.38 11.17
CA ASP A 214 -4.61 1.45 12.16
C ASP A 214 -5.86 2.27 11.81
N ILE A 215 -7.02 1.64 11.95
CA ILE A 215 -8.32 2.25 11.64
C ILE A 215 -8.57 3.48 12.53
N SER A 216 -8.14 3.43 13.78
CA SER A 216 -8.22 4.56 14.72
C SER A 216 -7.37 5.75 14.24
N GLY A 217 -6.17 5.49 13.71
CA GLY A 217 -5.34 6.48 13.04
C GLY A 217 -5.97 7.03 11.77
N ALA A 218 -6.53 6.17 10.94
CA ALA A 218 -7.23 6.54 9.72
C ALA A 218 -8.39 7.51 10.01
N TYR A 219 -9.26 7.17 10.96
CA TYR A 219 -10.36 8.04 11.40
C TYR A 219 -9.88 9.44 11.81
N ARG A 220 -8.80 9.53 12.61
CA ARG A 220 -8.25 10.83 13.02
C ARG A 220 -7.82 11.67 11.83
N GLN A 221 -7.20 11.06 10.82
CA GLN A 221 -6.76 11.77 9.62
C GLN A 221 -7.94 12.15 8.72
N PHE A 222 -8.87 11.25 8.44
CA PHE A 222 -10.06 11.58 7.65
C PHE A 222 -10.91 12.67 8.30
N LYS A 223 -11.02 12.66 9.63
CA LYS A 223 -11.70 13.72 10.39
C LYS A 223 -10.95 15.05 10.33
N ALA A 224 -9.62 15.02 10.29
CA ALA A 224 -8.81 16.23 10.08
C ALA A 224 -8.96 16.77 8.65
N ALA A 225 -8.92 15.91 7.64
CA ALA A 225 -9.16 16.28 6.24
C ALA A 225 -10.55 16.89 6.06
N TYR A 226 -11.58 16.32 6.69
CA TYR A 226 -12.96 16.83 6.66
C TYR A 226 -13.09 18.23 7.29
N LYS A 227 -12.26 18.56 8.30
CA LYS A 227 -12.22 19.91 8.88
C LYS A 227 -11.58 20.94 7.93
N ILE A 228 -10.69 20.50 7.05
CA ILE A 228 -10.03 21.37 6.06
C ILE A 228 -10.96 21.57 4.86
N ASP A 229 -11.47 20.47 4.32
CA ASP A 229 -12.46 20.46 3.24
C ASP A 229 -13.59 19.47 3.53
N GLY A 230 -14.72 20.02 3.99
CA GLY A 230 -15.91 19.23 4.34
C GLY A 230 -16.74 18.77 3.14
N LYS A 231 -16.36 19.13 1.90
CA LYS A 231 -17.11 18.81 0.68
C LYS A 231 -16.50 17.67 -0.13
N ASP A 232 -15.29 17.24 0.20
CA ASP A 232 -14.64 16.13 -0.50
C ASP A 232 -15.39 14.81 -0.24
N ALA A 233 -16.06 14.31 -1.28
CA ALA A 233 -16.91 13.12 -1.18
C ALA A 233 -16.11 11.85 -0.87
N ILE A 234 -14.88 11.75 -1.36
CA ILE A 234 -14.00 10.60 -1.13
C ILE A 234 -13.62 10.52 0.35
N ASN A 235 -13.13 11.61 0.92
CA ASN A 235 -12.78 11.70 2.33
C ASN A 235 -14.00 11.50 3.24
N LEU A 236 -15.16 12.07 2.88
CA LEU A 236 -16.39 11.87 3.65
C LEU A 236 -16.80 10.39 3.68
N ALA A 237 -16.72 9.68 2.55
CA ALA A 237 -16.98 8.24 2.48
C ALA A 237 -15.96 7.44 3.32
N ASN A 238 -14.67 7.78 3.25
CA ASN A 238 -13.63 7.15 4.04
C ASN A 238 -13.82 7.37 5.55
N LEU A 239 -14.22 8.58 5.96
CA LEU A 239 -14.54 8.92 7.33
C LEU A 239 -15.74 8.11 7.84
N ALA A 240 -16.85 8.10 7.10
CA ALA A 240 -18.05 7.36 7.45
C ALA A 240 -17.78 5.85 7.54
N ARG A 241 -17.02 5.31 6.59
CA ARG A 241 -16.60 3.90 6.60
C ARG A 241 -15.72 3.57 7.80
N SER A 242 -14.81 4.46 8.18
CA SER A 242 -13.97 4.28 9.38
C SER A 242 -14.80 4.25 10.65
N CYS A 243 -15.85 5.08 10.77
CA CYS A 243 -16.81 5.00 11.88
C CYS A 243 -17.46 3.61 11.98
N ILE A 244 -17.85 2.99 10.85
CA ILE A 244 -18.43 1.63 10.85
C ILE A 244 -17.44 0.60 11.41
N TYR A 245 -16.16 0.64 10.99
CA TYR A 245 -15.14 -0.29 11.50
C TYR A 245 -14.76 -0.04 12.96
N LEU A 246 -14.89 1.20 13.43
CA LEU A 246 -14.75 1.53 14.85
C LEU A 246 -16.01 1.17 15.66
N GLU A 247 -17.10 0.79 14.98
CA GLU A 247 -18.43 0.52 15.55
C GLU A 247 -19.10 1.76 16.15
N GLU A 248 -18.69 2.94 15.68
CA GLU A 248 -19.27 4.25 15.98
C GLU A 248 -20.47 4.52 15.06
N PHE A 249 -21.49 3.65 15.12
CA PHE A 249 -22.60 3.62 14.16
C PHE A 249 -23.43 4.91 14.11
N LYS A 250 -23.52 5.63 15.24
CA LYS A 250 -24.22 6.91 15.29
C LYS A 250 -23.49 7.99 14.50
N GLU A 251 -22.18 8.11 14.66
CA GLU A 251 -21.37 9.05 13.86
C GLU A 251 -21.38 8.63 12.38
N ALA A 252 -21.31 7.32 12.11
CA ALA A 252 -21.45 6.81 10.74
C ALA A 252 -22.79 7.24 10.10
N TYR A 253 -23.90 7.14 10.84
CA TYR A 253 -25.23 7.59 10.38
C TYR A 253 -25.26 9.07 10.05
N GLU A 254 -24.64 9.92 10.89
CA GLU A 254 -24.56 11.37 10.66
C GLU A 254 -23.81 11.68 9.35
N TYR A 255 -22.64 11.07 9.13
CA TYR A 255 -21.86 11.29 7.90
C TYR A 255 -22.53 10.69 6.66
N TYR A 256 -23.10 9.49 6.75
CA TYR A 256 -23.87 8.90 5.66
C TYR A 256 -25.13 9.70 5.31
N GLY A 257 -25.76 10.35 6.29
CA GLY A 257 -26.84 11.31 6.05
C GLY A 257 -26.42 12.47 5.15
N ILE A 258 -25.19 12.97 5.31
CA ILE A 258 -24.62 13.99 4.41
C ILE A 258 -24.38 13.40 3.02
N ILE A 259 -23.71 12.23 2.94
CA ILE A 259 -23.42 11.55 1.67
C ILE A 259 -24.69 11.34 0.85
N THR A 260 -25.74 10.80 1.48
CA THR A 260 -27.04 10.56 0.84
C THR A 260 -27.70 11.83 0.30
N GLN A 261 -27.45 13.00 0.89
CA GLN A 261 -28.00 14.28 0.43
C GLN A 261 -27.16 14.92 -0.68
N THR A 262 -25.83 14.72 -0.67
CA THR A 262 -24.92 15.38 -1.61
C THR A 262 -24.53 14.51 -2.80
N VAL A 263 -24.53 13.20 -2.64
CA VAL A 263 -24.15 12.20 -3.65
C VAL A 263 -25.37 11.35 -3.97
N THR A 264 -26.23 11.86 -4.85
CA THR A 264 -27.56 11.29 -5.12
C THR A 264 -27.57 10.14 -6.12
N ASP A 265 -26.47 9.92 -6.84
CA ASP A 265 -26.43 8.98 -7.96
C ASP A 265 -26.21 7.52 -7.51
N ASP A 266 -25.62 7.32 -6.33
CA ASP A 266 -25.47 5.98 -5.75
C ASP A 266 -26.64 5.66 -4.82
N ILE A 267 -27.58 4.87 -5.34
CA ILE A 267 -28.75 4.40 -4.59
C ILE A 267 -28.36 3.62 -3.32
N PHE A 268 -27.17 2.99 -3.26
CA PHE A 268 -26.75 2.24 -2.07
C PHE A 268 -26.40 3.14 -0.87
N ASN A 269 -26.25 4.45 -1.09
CA ASN A 269 -26.21 5.41 0.01
C ASN A 269 -27.51 5.33 0.83
N ASP A 270 -28.67 5.24 0.19
CA ASP A 270 -29.95 5.09 0.91
C ASP A 270 -30.01 3.81 1.73
N TYR A 271 -29.58 2.69 1.15
CA TYR A 271 -29.59 1.39 1.82
C TYR A 271 -28.65 1.38 3.03
N THR A 272 -27.44 1.91 2.87
CA THR A 272 -26.44 2.01 3.96
C THR A 272 -26.93 2.91 5.08
N THR A 273 -27.40 4.12 4.74
CA THR A 273 -27.95 5.07 5.71
C THR A 273 -29.18 4.50 6.40
N GLY A 274 -30.01 3.70 5.70
CA GLY A 274 -31.16 3.01 6.28
C GLY A 274 -30.76 1.99 7.36
N ILE A 275 -29.77 1.14 7.11
CA ILE A 275 -29.26 0.20 8.12
C ILE A 275 -28.71 0.96 9.33
N LEU A 276 -27.88 1.99 9.10
CA LEU A 276 -27.31 2.82 10.17
C LEU A 276 -28.38 3.56 10.98
N GLY A 277 -29.43 4.03 10.30
CA GLY A 277 -30.60 4.66 10.91
C GLY A 277 -31.32 3.69 11.83
N TYR A 278 -31.60 2.47 11.36
CA TYR A 278 -32.19 1.42 12.20
C TYR A 278 -31.33 1.12 13.44
N MET A 279 -30.02 0.95 13.27
CA MET A 279 -29.09 0.67 14.38
C MET A 279 -29.06 1.80 15.43
N SER A 280 -29.13 3.05 14.95
CA SER A 280 -28.98 4.26 15.76
C SER A 280 -30.30 4.81 16.30
N GLY A 281 -31.44 4.20 15.94
CA GLY A 281 -32.78 4.72 16.27
C GLY A 281 -33.16 5.99 15.51
N GLY A 282 -32.54 6.23 14.35
CA GLY A 282 -32.85 7.31 13.43
C GLY A 282 -33.93 6.94 12.41
N GLU A 283 -34.14 7.82 11.42
CA GLU A 283 -35.01 7.53 10.28
C GLU A 283 -34.35 6.46 9.38
N TYR A 284 -35.10 5.39 9.07
CA TYR A 284 -34.70 4.39 8.10
C TYR A 284 -35.80 4.02 7.07
N ALA A 285 -37.08 4.25 7.38
CA ALA A 285 -38.19 3.78 6.56
C ALA A 285 -38.31 4.55 5.25
N SER A 286 -38.13 5.88 5.29
CA SER A 286 -38.12 6.71 4.09
C SER A 286 -36.93 6.37 3.19
N LEU A 287 -35.77 6.04 3.79
CA LEU A 287 -34.56 5.67 3.08
C LEU A 287 -34.72 4.35 2.32
N PHE A 288 -35.22 3.29 2.98
CA PHE A 288 -35.50 2.03 2.30
C PHE A 288 -36.62 2.16 1.26
N THR A 289 -37.63 2.98 1.50
CA THR A 289 -38.68 3.25 0.50
C THR A 289 -38.08 3.88 -0.76
N ARG A 290 -37.28 4.94 -0.61
CA ARG A 290 -36.59 5.61 -1.73
C ARG A 290 -35.63 4.67 -2.45
N PHE A 291 -34.89 3.86 -1.70
CA PHE A 291 -34.01 2.83 -2.28
C PHE A 291 -34.78 1.86 -3.17
N ILE A 292 -35.89 1.30 -2.68
CA ILE A 292 -36.72 0.35 -3.44
C ILE A 292 -37.26 1.02 -4.71
N GLU A 293 -37.81 2.23 -4.61
CA GLU A 293 -38.36 2.97 -5.75
C GLU A 293 -37.31 3.23 -6.84
N ASN A 294 -36.11 3.66 -6.45
CA ASN A 294 -35.03 3.92 -7.40
C ASN A 294 -34.45 2.63 -7.99
N ARG A 295 -34.26 1.58 -7.18
CA ARG A 295 -33.75 0.30 -7.65
C ARG A 295 -34.68 -0.35 -8.66
N LYS A 296 -36.00 -0.29 -8.44
CA LYS A 296 -37.01 -0.82 -9.39
C LYS A 296 -36.90 -0.21 -10.79
N LYS A 297 -36.46 1.04 -10.95
CA LYS A 297 -36.29 1.66 -12.27
C LYS A 297 -35.22 0.96 -13.12
N GLY A 298 -34.25 0.30 -12.49
CA GLY A 298 -33.07 -0.29 -13.15
C GLY A 298 -33.13 -1.80 -13.40
N ILE A 299 -34.19 -2.50 -12.97
CA ILE A 299 -34.28 -3.97 -13.07
C ILE A 299 -35.68 -4.41 -13.56
N GLN A 300 -35.77 -5.56 -14.23
CA GLN A 300 -37.05 -6.07 -14.76
C GLN A 300 -37.77 -7.03 -13.81
N ASP A 301 -37.03 -7.92 -13.12
CA ASP A 301 -37.60 -8.93 -12.21
C ASP A 301 -37.38 -8.50 -10.75
N HIS A 302 -38.31 -7.72 -10.22
CA HIS A 302 -38.19 -7.12 -8.88
C HIS A 302 -38.29 -8.15 -7.74
N ASP A 303 -39.08 -9.20 -7.93
CA ASP A 303 -39.43 -10.15 -6.86
C ASP A 303 -38.26 -11.06 -6.46
N LYS A 304 -37.25 -11.17 -7.33
CA LYS A 304 -36.01 -11.91 -7.07
C LYS A 304 -34.84 -11.04 -6.63
N ASP A 305 -35.02 -9.73 -6.55
CA ASP A 305 -33.93 -8.84 -6.18
C ASP A 305 -33.69 -8.86 -4.67
N PHE A 306 -32.51 -9.37 -4.29
CA PHE A 306 -32.08 -9.50 -2.89
C PHE A 306 -32.16 -8.18 -2.12
N TRP A 307 -31.81 -7.05 -2.73
CA TRP A 307 -31.75 -5.78 -2.03
C TRP A 307 -33.14 -5.17 -1.84
N ILE A 308 -34.03 -5.30 -2.84
CA ILE A 308 -35.44 -4.93 -2.68
C ILE A 308 -36.09 -5.79 -1.59
N PHE A 309 -35.85 -7.10 -1.62
CA PHE A 309 -36.39 -8.01 -0.61
C PHE A 309 -35.95 -7.61 0.80
N THR A 310 -34.65 -7.43 1.02
CA THR A 310 -34.11 -7.09 2.35
C THR A 310 -34.55 -5.69 2.80
N ALA A 311 -34.55 -4.69 1.92
CA ALA A 311 -35.08 -3.36 2.24
C ALA A 311 -36.57 -3.41 2.63
N GLY A 312 -37.36 -4.22 1.92
CA GLY A 312 -38.77 -4.45 2.26
C GLY A 312 -38.93 -5.11 3.63
N LYS A 313 -38.06 -6.06 3.98
CA LYS A 313 -38.04 -6.70 5.30
C LYS A 313 -37.73 -5.72 6.42
N PHE A 314 -36.81 -4.77 6.21
CA PHE A 314 -36.57 -3.69 7.17
C PHE A 314 -37.84 -2.86 7.47
N LEU A 315 -38.69 -2.60 6.46
CA LEU A 315 -39.95 -1.88 6.62
C LEU A 315 -41.03 -2.70 7.37
N GLU A 316 -40.88 -4.02 7.45
CA GLU A 316 -41.82 -4.92 8.11
C GLU A 316 -41.38 -5.34 9.52
N LEU A 317 -40.19 -4.92 9.97
CA LEU A 317 -39.59 -5.41 11.22
C LEU A 317 -40.48 -5.22 12.46
N GLU A 318 -41.31 -4.19 12.52
CA GLU A 318 -42.23 -3.99 13.65
C GLU A 318 -43.24 -5.14 13.81
N LYS A 319 -43.57 -5.83 12.71
CA LYS A 319 -44.50 -6.96 12.69
C LYS A 319 -43.85 -8.27 13.11
N PHE A 320 -42.52 -8.34 13.10
CA PHE A 320 -41.79 -9.58 13.35
C PHE A 320 -41.66 -9.85 14.84
N GLU A 321 -41.87 -11.11 15.21
CA GLU A 321 -41.51 -11.62 16.53
C GLU A 321 -39.97 -11.64 16.71
N ALA A 322 -39.51 -11.79 17.96
CA ALA A 322 -38.08 -11.77 18.28
C ALA A 322 -37.29 -12.85 17.51
N LYS A 323 -37.86 -14.05 17.36
CA LYS A 323 -37.23 -15.14 16.62
C LYS A 323 -37.13 -14.82 15.12
N GLU A 324 -38.21 -14.32 14.52
CA GLU A 324 -38.23 -13.96 13.10
C GLU A 324 -37.23 -12.84 12.76
N LYS A 325 -37.05 -11.88 13.68
CA LYS A 325 -35.99 -10.85 13.57
C LYS A 325 -34.60 -11.49 13.57
N ASN A 326 -34.34 -12.38 14.53
CA ASN A 326 -33.05 -13.06 14.62
C ASN A 326 -32.76 -13.87 13.35
N ASP A 327 -33.71 -14.69 12.90
CA ASP A 327 -33.58 -15.52 11.69
C ASP A 327 -33.32 -14.65 10.44
N PHE A 328 -33.99 -13.49 10.33
CA PHE A 328 -33.77 -12.54 9.25
C PHE A 328 -32.35 -11.96 9.27
N PHE A 329 -31.86 -11.50 10.43
CA PHE A 329 -30.53 -10.91 10.52
C PHE A 329 -29.41 -11.95 10.39
N GLU A 330 -29.62 -13.21 10.80
CA GLU A 330 -28.70 -14.30 10.52
C GLU A 330 -28.60 -14.61 9.03
N TYR A 331 -29.74 -14.69 8.34
CA TYR A 331 -29.77 -14.82 6.88
C TYR A 331 -29.04 -13.66 6.19
N LEU A 332 -29.29 -12.44 6.66
CA LEU A 332 -28.70 -11.23 6.10
C LEU A 332 -27.17 -11.21 6.30
N LEU A 333 -26.71 -11.57 7.51
CA LEU A 333 -25.29 -11.68 7.84
C LEU A 333 -24.59 -12.73 6.98
N ASP A 334 -25.16 -13.93 6.86
CA ASP A 334 -24.56 -14.99 6.04
C ASP A 334 -24.51 -14.60 4.56
N SER A 335 -25.56 -13.93 4.07
CA SER A 335 -25.61 -13.41 2.70
C SER A 335 -24.53 -12.35 2.45
N PHE A 336 -24.39 -11.37 3.34
CA PHE A 336 -23.37 -10.33 3.19
C PHE A 336 -21.95 -10.88 3.28
N ARG A 337 -21.71 -11.78 4.23
CA ARG A 337 -20.40 -12.43 4.41
C ARG A 337 -19.98 -13.22 3.17
N LYS A 338 -20.89 -14.01 2.59
CA LYS A 338 -20.62 -14.81 1.38
C LYS A 338 -20.31 -13.96 0.15
N ASN A 339 -20.76 -12.72 0.12
CA ASN A 339 -20.52 -11.77 -0.96
C ASN A 339 -19.45 -10.72 -0.61
N GLU A 340 -18.69 -10.93 0.47
CA GLU A 340 -17.58 -10.05 0.91
C GLU A 340 -18.00 -8.59 1.18
N TYR A 341 -19.25 -8.39 1.60
CA TYR A 341 -19.74 -7.07 1.99
C TYR A 341 -19.45 -6.78 3.47
N ASP A 342 -18.20 -6.41 3.76
CA ASP A 342 -17.71 -6.27 5.13
C ASP A 342 -18.45 -5.25 5.98
N THR A 343 -18.73 -4.06 5.43
CA THR A 343 -19.44 -3.00 6.17
C THR A 343 -20.85 -3.45 6.55
N TYR A 344 -21.58 -4.06 5.61
CA TYR A 344 -22.91 -4.62 5.88
C TYR A 344 -22.88 -5.81 6.83
N SER A 345 -21.84 -6.65 6.75
CA SER A 345 -21.63 -7.77 7.66
C SER A 345 -21.38 -7.27 9.09
N ILE A 346 -20.51 -6.29 9.29
CA ILE A 346 -20.24 -5.69 10.61
C ILE A 346 -21.50 -5.09 11.21
N MET A 347 -22.24 -4.30 10.42
CA MET A 347 -23.49 -3.69 10.88
C MET A 347 -24.52 -4.74 11.28
N THR A 348 -24.72 -5.76 10.44
CA THR A 348 -25.69 -6.84 10.70
C THR A 348 -25.30 -7.72 11.88
N ALA A 349 -24.01 -8.07 12.00
CA ALA A 349 -23.47 -8.78 13.16
C ALA A 349 -23.70 -7.99 14.45
N ASN A 350 -23.46 -6.68 14.43
CA ASN A 350 -23.71 -5.82 15.60
C ASN A 350 -25.20 -5.68 15.94
N ILE A 351 -26.12 -5.76 14.96
CA ILE A 351 -27.56 -5.87 15.23
C ILE A 351 -27.87 -7.16 16.01
N LEU A 352 -27.35 -8.31 15.57
CA LEU A 352 -27.53 -9.59 16.26
C LEU A 352 -26.95 -9.54 17.68
N LEU A 353 -25.73 -9.02 17.85
CA LEU A 353 -25.06 -8.92 19.15
C LEU A 353 -25.82 -8.01 20.15
N LYS A 354 -26.54 -7.01 19.66
CA LYS A 354 -27.42 -6.16 20.50
C LYS A 354 -28.68 -6.88 20.93
N GLN A 355 -29.16 -7.86 20.16
CA GLN A 355 -30.33 -8.69 20.50
C GLN A 355 -29.99 -9.83 21.46
N GLY A 356 -28.72 -10.28 21.47
CA GLY A 356 -28.20 -11.26 22.40
C GLY A 356 -26.83 -11.80 21.98
N SER A 357 -26.26 -12.70 22.77
CA SER A 357 -24.99 -13.35 22.43
C SER A 357 -25.18 -14.28 21.23
N ASN A 358 -24.70 -13.88 20.05
CA ASN A 358 -24.77 -14.67 18.82
C ASN A 358 -23.37 -15.16 18.40
N SER A 359 -23.13 -16.47 18.50
CA SER A 359 -21.84 -17.09 18.20
C SER A 359 -21.37 -16.83 16.76
N PHE A 360 -22.29 -16.90 15.79
CA PHE A 360 -21.98 -16.65 14.39
C PHE A 360 -21.54 -15.21 14.15
N ALA A 361 -22.26 -14.22 14.72
CA ALA A 361 -21.91 -12.81 14.63
C ALA A 361 -20.52 -12.50 15.21
N LEU A 362 -20.15 -13.11 16.35
CA LEU A 362 -18.83 -12.95 16.96
C LEU A 362 -17.71 -13.45 16.03
N VAL A 363 -17.88 -14.65 15.46
CA VAL A 363 -16.90 -15.26 14.55
C VAL A 363 -16.76 -14.45 13.27
N VAL A 364 -17.87 -13.94 12.71
CA VAL A 364 -17.84 -13.11 11.51
C VAL A 364 -17.08 -11.80 11.77
N ASN A 365 -17.36 -11.10 12.86
CA ASN A 365 -16.64 -9.87 13.20
C ASN A 365 -15.16 -10.15 13.46
N ALA A 366 -14.81 -11.17 14.25
CA ALA A 366 -13.41 -11.56 14.46
C ALA A 366 -12.67 -11.80 13.14
N SER A 367 -13.31 -12.51 12.20
CA SER A 367 -12.72 -12.82 10.89
C SER A 367 -12.52 -11.57 10.02
N ILE A 368 -13.51 -10.68 9.97
CA ILE A 368 -13.42 -9.44 9.18
C ILE A 368 -12.29 -8.56 9.73
N PHE A 369 -12.23 -8.35 11.04
CA PHE A 369 -11.19 -7.51 11.65
C PHE A 369 -9.78 -8.13 11.54
N ASP A 370 -9.64 -9.47 11.59
CA ASP A 370 -8.36 -10.14 11.34
C ASP A 370 -7.86 -9.89 9.91
N ARG A 371 -8.75 -10.02 8.91
CA ARG A 371 -8.41 -9.75 7.50
C ARG A 371 -7.98 -8.30 7.27
N LEU A 372 -8.59 -7.35 7.99
CA LEU A 372 -8.25 -5.93 7.96
C LEU A 372 -6.99 -5.59 8.77
N ARG A 373 -6.40 -6.56 9.47
CA ARG A 373 -5.29 -6.36 10.42
C ARG A 373 -5.61 -5.37 11.54
N PHE A 374 -6.89 -5.19 11.88
CA PHE A 374 -7.29 -4.33 12.98
C PHE A 374 -7.18 -5.09 14.31
N THR A 375 -5.94 -5.32 14.74
CA THR A 375 -5.59 -6.24 15.84
C THR A 375 -6.34 -5.98 17.14
N GLU A 376 -6.62 -4.72 17.46
CA GLU A 376 -7.37 -4.34 18.66
C GLU A 376 -8.80 -4.91 18.65
N LYS A 377 -9.55 -4.69 17.55
CA LYS A 377 -10.90 -5.23 17.40
C LYS A 377 -10.90 -6.75 17.23
N THR A 378 -9.93 -7.32 16.52
CA THR A 378 -9.80 -8.78 16.42
C THR A 378 -9.67 -9.42 17.79
N ILE A 379 -8.73 -8.93 18.63
CA ILE A 379 -8.53 -9.44 19.99
C ILE A 379 -9.79 -9.25 20.83
N TYR A 380 -10.45 -8.10 20.77
CA TYR A 380 -11.72 -7.86 21.46
C TYR A 380 -12.77 -8.91 21.13
N TYR A 381 -12.93 -9.26 19.84
CA TYR A 381 -13.90 -10.30 19.45
C TYR A 381 -13.46 -11.71 19.82
N LEU A 382 -12.16 -12.02 19.81
CA LEU A 382 -11.64 -13.30 20.32
C LEU A 382 -11.92 -13.47 21.82
N GLU A 383 -11.79 -12.41 22.61
CA GLU A 383 -12.12 -12.42 24.05
C GLU A 383 -13.61 -12.72 24.26
N LYS A 384 -14.49 -12.13 23.44
CA LYS A 384 -15.93 -12.43 23.46
C LYS A 384 -16.24 -13.88 23.05
N ILE A 385 -15.52 -14.43 22.07
CA ILE A 385 -15.63 -15.83 21.66
C ILE A 385 -15.21 -16.75 22.81
N GLU A 386 -14.09 -16.45 23.47
CA GLU A 386 -13.58 -17.20 24.61
C GLU A 386 -14.58 -17.23 25.77
N ASP A 387 -15.20 -16.08 26.09
CA ASP A 387 -16.29 -16.02 27.07
C ASP A 387 -17.49 -16.86 26.66
N ARG A 388 -17.85 -16.83 25.37
CA ARG A 388 -19.00 -17.57 24.83
C ARG A 388 -18.81 -19.09 24.85
N LYS A 389 -17.57 -19.59 24.85
CA LYS A 389 -17.28 -21.04 24.96
C LYS A 389 -17.87 -21.70 26.20
N LYS A 390 -18.18 -20.94 27.26
CA LYS A 390 -18.87 -21.46 28.46
C LYS A 390 -20.25 -22.02 28.13
N ASP A 391 -20.94 -21.39 27.18
CA ASP A 391 -22.30 -21.77 26.75
C ASP A 391 -22.30 -22.51 25.41
N ASP A 392 -21.32 -22.22 24.54
CA ASP A 392 -21.17 -22.82 23.22
C ASP A 392 -19.71 -23.26 23.00
N PRO A 393 -19.31 -24.42 23.56
CA PRO A 393 -17.92 -24.89 23.47
C PRO A 393 -17.42 -25.10 22.04
N GLY A 394 -18.34 -25.28 21.08
CA GLY A 394 -18.07 -25.56 19.68
C GLY A 394 -17.86 -24.33 18.80
N ILE A 395 -18.04 -23.11 19.32
CA ILE A 395 -17.90 -21.86 18.56
C ILE A 395 -16.55 -21.72 17.85
N MET A 396 -15.47 -22.16 18.51
CA MET A 396 -14.10 -22.12 18.01
C MET A 396 -13.26 -23.09 18.83
N SER A 397 -12.37 -23.86 18.19
CA SER A 397 -11.45 -24.76 18.91
C SER A 397 -10.42 -23.96 19.72
N ASP A 398 -9.84 -24.58 20.74
CA ASP A 398 -8.80 -23.92 21.55
C ASP A 398 -7.54 -23.66 20.72
N ASP A 399 -7.23 -24.52 19.77
CA ASP A 399 -6.09 -24.34 18.86
C ASP A 399 -6.33 -23.16 17.90
N ASP A 400 -7.52 -23.02 17.31
CA ASP A 400 -7.88 -21.88 16.46
C ASP A 400 -7.83 -20.56 17.24
N LEU A 401 -8.37 -20.57 18.46
CA LEU A 401 -8.39 -19.40 19.32
C LEU A 401 -6.97 -18.97 19.69
N ASN A 402 -6.12 -19.90 20.14
CA ASN A 402 -4.72 -19.63 20.45
C ASN A 402 -3.93 -19.21 19.20
N PHE A 403 -4.22 -19.78 18.03
CA PHE A 403 -3.58 -19.39 16.78
C PHE A 403 -3.91 -17.94 16.40
N ASN A 404 -5.19 -17.57 16.45
CA ASN A 404 -5.65 -16.22 16.14
C ASN A 404 -5.12 -15.19 17.14
N TYR A 405 -5.12 -15.49 18.44
CA TYR A 405 -4.46 -14.65 19.45
C TYR A 405 -2.96 -14.53 19.19
N GLY A 406 -2.28 -15.64 18.93
CA GLY A 406 -0.84 -15.69 18.69
C GLY A 406 -0.43 -14.75 17.56
N ARG A 407 -1.14 -14.80 16.42
CA ARG A 407 -0.91 -13.92 15.26
C ARG A 407 -1.17 -12.45 15.59
N ASN A 408 -2.31 -12.12 16.20
CA ASN A 408 -2.68 -10.74 16.48
C ASN A 408 -1.80 -10.10 17.58
N TYR A 409 -1.34 -10.88 18.57
CA TYR A 409 -0.34 -10.42 19.52
C TYR A 409 1.01 -10.18 18.86
N LEU A 410 1.41 -11.00 17.89
CA LEU A 410 2.64 -10.76 17.13
C LEU A 410 2.56 -9.46 16.32
N TYR A 411 1.45 -9.24 15.61
CA TYR A 411 1.23 -8.01 14.83
C TYR A 411 1.22 -6.74 15.69
N SER A 412 0.73 -6.83 16.93
CA SER A 412 0.76 -5.73 17.90
C SER A 412 2.06 -5.64 18.70
N GLY A 413 3.10 -6.40 18.35
CA GLY A 413 4.41 -6.38 19.00
C GLY A 413 4.45 -7.00 20.40
N LYS A 414 3.38 -7.67 20.84
CA LYS A 414 3.26 -8.34 22.15
C LYS A 414 3.88 -9.75 22.09
N ILE A 415 5.19 -9.79 21.87
CA ILE A 415 5.94 -11.02 21.56
C ILE A 415 5.73 -12.15 22.60
N GLU A 416 5.81 -11.86 23.89
CA GLU A 416 5.67 -12.91 24.93
C GLU A 416 4.25 -13.46 25.02
N LYS A 417 3.22 -12.63 24.80
CA LYS A 417 1.83 -13.11 24.72
C LYS A 417 1.63 -14.01 23.51
N SER A 418 2.18 -13.60 22.36
CA SER A 418 2.15 -14.38 21.13
C SER A 418 2.78 -15.77 21.31
N LEU A 419 3.98 -15.81 21.90
CA LEU A 419 4.69 -17.05 22.19
C LEU A 419 3.90 -17.95 23.16
N SER A 420 3.29 -17.37 24.20
CA SER A 420 2.45 -18.13 25.13
C SER A 420 1.25 -18.77 24.44
N CYS A 421 0.62 -18.10 23.47
CA CYS A 421 -0.51 -18.65 22.72
C CYS A 421 -0.03 -19.79 21.80
N PHE A 422 1.04 -19.58 21.04
CA PHE A 422 1.57 -20.61 20.14
C PHE A 422 2.03 -21.87 20.87
N ASN A 423 2.57 -21.75 22.09
CA ASN A 423 2.95 -22.90 22.91
C ASN A 423 1.77 -23.73 23.46
N ARG A 424 0.55 -23.19 23.42
CA ARG A 424 -0.67 -23.91 23.84
C ARG A 424 -1.31 -24.70 22.69
N ILE A 425 -0.88 -24.48 21.45
CA ILE A 425 -1.41 -25.17 20.28
C ILE A 425 -0.85 -26.60 20.25
N THR A 426 -1.73 -27.57 20.05
CA THR A 426 -1.35 -28.98 20.00
C THR A 426 -0.50 -29.30 18.76
N PRO A 427 0.45 -30.27 18.83
CA PRO A 427 1.21 -30.70 17.66
C PRO A 427 0.34 -31.26 16.52
N GLU A 428 -0.82 -31.82 16.84
CA GLU A 428 -1.78 -32.38 15.89
C GLU A 428 -2.67 -31.32 15.21
N SER A 429 -2.54 -30.05 15.62
CA SER A 429 -3.29 -28.93 15.06
C SER A 429 -3.04 -28.75 13.57
N GLU A 430 -4.07 -28.36 12.82
CA GLU A 430 -3.92 -27.95 11.42
C GLU A 430 -3.05 -26.69 11.26
N HIS A 431 -2.78 -25.95 12.33
CA HIS A 431 -1.95 -24.74 12.30
C HIS A 431 -0.45 -25.01 12.47
N GLU A 432 -0.01 -26.27 12.59
CA GLU A 432 1.35 -26.62 13.00
C GLU A 432 2.44 -25.96 12.11
N ALA A 433 2.26 -25.96 10.78
CA ALA A 433 3.23 -25.34 9.87
C ALA A 433 3.26 -23.82 10.02
N ALA A 434 2.10 -23.20 10.18
CA ALA A 434 1.98 -21.77 10.44
C ALA A 434 2.64 -21.38 11.78
N VAL A 435 2.41 -22.16 12.83
CA VAL A 435 3.02 -21.97 14.16
C VAL A 435 4.54 -22.07 14.07
N ASN A 436 5.09 -23.08 13.38
CA ASN A 436 6.53 -23.20 13.17
C ASN A 436 7.12 -21.97 12.48
N TYR A 437 6.43 -21.44 11.47
CA TYR A 437 6.82 -20.20 10.79
C TYR A 437 6.83 -19.00 11.75
N TYR A 438 5.74 -18.77 12.49
CA TYR A 438 5.63 -17.64 13.41
C TYR A 438 6.61 -17.75 14.59
N MET A 439 6.85 -18.95 15.12
CA MET A 439 7.86 -19.19 16.15
C MET A 439 9.27 -18.87 15.62
N GLY A 440 9.59 -19.29 14.40
CA GLY A 440 10.84 -18.91 13.73
C GLY A 440 11.00 -17.39 13.62
N ARG A 441 9.96 -16.68 13.17
CA ARG A 441 9.92 -15.20 13.09
C ARG A 441 10.12 -14.54 14.46
N ILE A 442 9.47 -15.05 15.51
CA ILE A 442 9.62 -14.53 16.87
C ILE A 442 11.07 -14.64 17.35
N TYR A 443 11.72 -15.79 17.13
CA TYR A 443 13.12 -15.95 17.55
C TYR A 443 14.11 -15.10 16.74
N LEU A 444 13.82 -14.80 15.47
CA LEU A 444 14.58 -13.79 14.72
C LEU A 444 14.46 -12.40 15.34
N ILE A 445 13.25 -11.99 15.75
CA ILE A 445 13.03 -10.71 16.46
C ILE A 445 13.84 -10.69 17.77
N ARG A 446 13.92 -11.82 18.47
CA ARG A 446 14.74 -11.99 19.69
C ARG A 446 16.25 -12.10 19.43
N LYS A 447 16.68 -12.11 18.17
CA LYS A 447 18.07 -12.34 17.75
C LYS A 447 18.64 -13.71 18.16
N ASP A 448 17.77 -14.70 18.35
CA ASP A 448 18.13 -16.10 18.62
C ASP A 448 18.06 -16.89 17.30
N ASN A 449 19.11 -16.74 16.49
CA ASN A 449 19.17 -17.32 15.15
C ASN A 449 19.17 -18.85 15.15
N GLU A 450 19.68 -19.49 16.21
CA GLU A 450 19.69 -20.95 16.32
C GLU A 450 18.27 -21.49 16.51
N LYS A 451 17.53 -20.97 17.49
CA LYS A 451 16.13 -21.40 17.68
C LYS A 451 15.25 -21.03 16.50
N ALA A 452 15.46 -19.86 15.90
CA ALA A 452 14.76 -19.48 14.68
C ALA A 452 14.94 -20.54 13.59
N ARG A 453 16.19 -20.94 13.32
CA ARG A 453 16.50 -22.00 12.35
C ARG A 453 15.82 -23.33 12.73
N THR A 454 15.86 -23.73 13.99
CA THR A 454 15.23 -24.98 14.45
C THR A 454 13.74 -25.03 14.11
N TYR A 455 12.97 -23.97 14.39
CA TYR A 455 11.54 -23.96 14.09
C TYR A 455 11.26 -23.91 12.58
N LEU A 456 11.99 -23.07 11.83
CA LEU A 456 11.79 -22.95 10.38
C LEU A 456 12.14 -24.26 9.64
N MET A 457 13.13 -25.01 10.11
CA MET A 457 13.50 -26.31 9.52
C MET A 457 12.40 -27.36 9.64
N LYS A 458 11.50 -27.27 10.64
CA LYS A 458 10.35 -28.19 10.77
C LYS A 458 9.38 -28.11 9.59
N ASN A 459 9.42 -27.02 8.82
CA ASN A 459 8.61 -26.83 7.63
C ASN A 459 9.33 -27.26 6.34
N ARG A 460 10.63 -27.55 6.37
CA ARG A 460 11.44 -27.75 5.15
C ARG A 460 10.95 -28.90 4.28
N ASP A 461 10.56 -30.00 4.91
CA ASP A 461 10.19 -31.25 4.24
C ASP A 461 8.66 -31.48 4.25
N ARG A 462 7.87 -30.44 4.58
CA ARG A 462 6.40 -30.52 4.55
C ARG A 462 5.89 -30.31 3.13
N GLU A 463 4.92 -31.13 2.72
CA GLU A 463 4.25 -31.05 1.42
C GLU A 463 2.77 -30.66 1.52
N ASP A 464 2.32 -30.14 2.67
CA ASP A 464 0.93 -29.75 2.84
C ASP A 464 0.57 -28.57 1.93
N LYS A 465 -0.34 -28.82 0.99
CA LYS A 465 -0.81 -27.81 0.03
C LYS A 465 -1.54 -26.65 0.71
N LYS A 466 -2.20 -26.88 1.85
CA LYS A 466 -2.94 -25.82 2.56
C LYS A 466 -2.01 -24.79 3.21
N ASP A 467 -0.82 -25.22 3.64
CA ASP A 467 0.16 -24.38 4.35
C ASP A 467 1.37 -23.97 3.50
N MET A 468 1.27 -24.13 2.19
CA MET A 468 2.37 -23.90 1.26
C MET A 468 2.94 -22.47 1.36
N TYR A 469 2.13 -21.47 1.72
CA TYR A 469 2.61 -20.12 2.02
C TYR A 469 3.63 -20.10 3.16
N TYR A 470 3.29 -20.66 4.32
CA TYR A 470 4.15 -20.67 5.51
C TYR A 470 5.41 -21.53 5.31
N ILE A 471 5.27 -22.63 4.57
CA ILE A 471 6.38 -23.51 4.19
C ILE A 471 7.36 -22.74 3.30
N ASN A 472 6.88 -22.13 2.21
CA ASN A 472 7.71 -21.37 1.29
C ASN A 472 8.39 -20.19 1.96
N GLU A 473 7.70 -19.48 2.85
CA GLU A 473 8.29 -18.39 3.60
C GLU A 473 9.37 -18.86 4.59
N SER A 474 9.16 -20.00 5.23
CA SER A 474 10.18 -20.60 6.10
C SER A 474 11.44 -20.93 5.32
N ILE A 475 11.30 -21.51 4.12
CA ILE A 475 12.41 -21.83 3.22
C ILE A 475 13.12 -20.55 2.74
N ARG A 476 12.36 -19.50 2.38
CA ARG A 476 12.93 -18.22 1.95
C ARG A 476 13.81 -17.60 3.03
N ILE A 477 13.30 -17.54 4.26
CA ILE A 477 14.05 -17.00 5.41
C ILE A 477 15.32 -17.82 5.66
N LEU A 478 15.23 -19.16 5.63
CA LEU A 478 16.39 -20.04 5.81
C LEU A 478 17.49 -19.76 4.77
N ARG A 479 17.13 -19.53 3.50
CA ARG A 479 18.10 -19.17 2.43
C ARG A 479 18.79 -17.83 2.71
N THR A 480 18.04 -16.83 3.18
CA THR A 480 18.62 -15.52 3.55
C THR A 480 19.62 -15.68 4.69
N MET A 481 19.27 -16.42 5.74
CA MET A 481 20.16 -16.70 6.88
C MET A 481 21.45 -17.44 6.46
N GLU A 482 21.41 -18.22 5.37
CA GLU A 482 22.58 -18.90 4.81
C GLU A 482 23.46 -17.96 3.98
N SER A 483 22.86 -17.04 3.24
CA SER A 483 23.58 -16.02 2.43
C SER A 483 24.26 -14.94 3.27
N GLU A 484 23.77 -14.68 4.48
CA GLU A 484 24.34 -13.71 5.43
C GLU A 484 25.52 -14.28 6.23
N LYS A 485 25.85 -15.57 6.08
CA LYS A 485 27.10 -16.09 6.62
C LYS A 485 28.26 -15.39 5.91
N PRO A 486 29.19 -14.74 6.63
CA PRO A 486 30.38 -14.19 5.98
C PRO A 486 31.08 -15.31 5.21
N GLN A 487 31.42 -15.06 3.94
CA GLN A 487 32.35 -15.90 3.19
C GLN A 487 33.71 -15.85 3.90
N GLY A 488 33.88 -16.73 4.89
CA GLY A 488 34.98 -16.69 5.84
C GLY A 488 35.03 -18.00 6.62
N GLY A 489 35.40 -19.05 5.90
CA GLY A 489 35.54 -20.40 6.42
C GLY A 489 35.82 -21.36 5.29
N ASN A 490 37.02 -21.25 4.69
CA ASN A 490 37.60 -22.36 3.95
C ASN A 490 37.72 -23.54 4.92
N GLU A 491 36.70 -24.39 4.97
CA GLU A 491 36.92 -25.79 5.30
C GLU A 491 37.77 -26.36 4.16
N ILE A 492 39.06 -26.41 4.45
CA ILE A 492 40.07 -27.16 3.71
C ILE A 492 39.49 -28.57 3.52
N LYS A 493 39.01 -28.86 2.31
CA LYS A 493 38.89 -30.23 1.81
C LYS A 493 40.31 -30.80 1.73
N ASN A 494 40.78 -31.36 2.83
CA ASN A 494 41.96 -32.21 2.81
C ASN A 494 41.61 -33.50 2.07
N GLU A 495 42.12 -33.55 0.83
CA GLU A 495 42.74 -34.69 0.18
C GLU A 495 41.97 -36.04 0.20
N VAL A 496 41.21 -36.26 -0.88
CA VAL A 496 41.14 -37.59 -1.52
C VAL A 496 41.75 -37.43 -2.91
N ASN A 497 43.05 -37.71 -3.04
CA ASN A 497 43.64 -38.37 -4.22
C ASN A 497 45.17 -38.38 -4.16
N LYS A 498 45.70 -39.44 -3.57
CA LYS A 498 46.99 -40.13 -3.80
C LYS A 498 46.89 -41.30 -2.81
N GLU A 499 46.76 -42.56 -3.19
CA GLU A 499 47.45 -43.31 -4.21
C GLU A 499 46.54 -44.47 -4.64
N ASP A 500 46.19 -44.55 -5.91
CA ASP A 500 45.77 -45.83 -6.50
C ASP A 500 46.12 -45.85 -7.98
N ARG A 501 47.43 -45.75 -8.26
CA ARG A 501 48.06 -46.20 -9.51
C ARG A 501 49.52 -46.54 -9.23
N LYS A 502 49.74 -47.76 -8.75
CA LYS A 502 50.90 -48.59 -9.11
C LYS A 502 50.63 -50.04 -8.73
N LYS A 503 49.99 -50.77 -9.66
CA LYS A 503 50.27 -52.19 -9.85
C LYS A 503 51.21 -52.28 -11.04
N GLU A 504 52.47 -52.64 -10.80
CA GLU A 504 53.32 -53.39 -11.72
C GLU A 504 54.62 -53.81 -11.00
N LYS A 505 54.76 -55.14 -10.85
CA LYS A 505 55.90 -55.95 -10.36
C LYS A 505 56.20 -56.00 -8.87
#